data_AF-A0A934BJR7-F1
#
_entry.id   AF-A0A934BJR7-F1
#
_cell.length_a   1.000
_cell.length_b   1.000
_cell.length_c   1.000
_cell.angle_alpha   90.00
_cell.angle_beta   90.00
_cell.angle_gamma   90.00
#
_symmetry.space_group_name_H-M   'P 1'
#
loop_
_entity.id
_entity.type
_entity.pdbx_description
1 polymer ?
#
loop_
_entity_poly.entity_id
_entity_poly.type
_entity_poly.pdbx_seq_one_letter_code
_entity_poly.pdbx_strand_id
1 'polypeptide(L)'
;NDKKKELVSLNEKIQLLDLGSEARKRDEETFEKKNMELESYAKFAEKNIMKKYKDYFGGLYTEVCKEVEDIGKREQYDLIIKKEEPELQSGGISELQFKVGIKTVLYHSESIDMTNQVIDNLNKKYSETGKGK
;
A
#
# COMPACT_ATOMS: atom_id res chain seq x y z
N ASN A 1 -4.53 20.37 12.06
CA ASN A 1 -4.28 21.34 10.98
C ASN A 1 -3.70 22.66 11.51
N ASP A 2 -3.44 22.76 12.84
CA ASP A 2 -3.03 24.00 13.50
C ASP A 2 -1.53 24.26 13.47
N LYS A 3 -0.70 23.20 13.54
CA LYS A 3 0.77 23.33 13.42
C LYS A 3 1.22 23.93 12.08
N LYS A 4 0.49 23.64 10.98
CA LYS A 4 0.75 24.22 9.66
C LYS A 4 0.36 25.70 9.62
N LYS A 5 -0.75 26.07 10.26
CA LYS A 5 -1.17 27.47 10.41
C LYS A 5 -0.17 28.26 11.26
N GLU A 6 0.31 27.69 12.37
CA GLU A 6 1.37 28.29 13.18
C GLU A 6 2.66 28.55 12.39
N LEU A 7 3.08 27.61 11.53
CA LEU A 7 4.25 27.82 10.67
C LEU A 7 4.01 28.93 9.65
N VAL A 8 2.84 28.98 9.02
CA VAL A 8 2.47 30.06 8.10
C VAL A 8 2.49 31.41 8.81
N SER A 9 1.87 31.54 9.98
CA SER A 9 1.86 32.78 10.75
C SER A 9 3.25 33.17 11.27
N LEU A 10 4.10 32.21 11.63
CA LEU A 10 5.49 32.47 12.02
C LEU A 10 6.33 32.95 10.83
N ASN A 11 6.13 32.37 9.64
CA ASN A 11 6.78 32.82 8.41
C ASN A 11 6.35 34.23 8.00
N GLU A 12 5.06 34.54 8.09
CA GLU A 12 4.53 35.89 7.87
C GLU A 12 5.15 36.90 8.85
N LYS A 13 5.27 36.52 10.13
CA LYS A 13 5.93 37.36 11.14
C LYS A 13 7.41 37.63 10.81
N ILE A 14 8.16 36.63 10.40
CA ILE A 14 9.57 36.76 9.99
C ILE A 14 9.74 37.74 8.83
N GLN A 15 8.83 37.72 7.85
CA GLN A 15 8.87 38.61 6.69
C GLN A 15 8.64 40.08 7.04
N LEU A 16 7.97 40.36 8.16
CA LEU A 16 7.74 41.72 8.67
C LEU A 16 8.91 42.25 9.52
N LEU A 17 9.90 41.42 9.85
CA LEU A 17 11.05 41.81 10.66
C LEU A 17 12.22 42.31 9.80
N ASP A 18 12.95 43.30 10.33
CA ASP A 18 14.14 43.86 9.68
C ASP A 18 15.19 42.79 9.39
N LEU A 19 15.78 42.88 8.20
CA LEU A 19 16.84 41.99 7.73
C LEU A 19 18.05 42.08 8.68
N GLY A 20 18.48 40.93 9.18
CA GLY A 20 19.63 40.82 10.08
C GLY A 20 19.34 41.12 11.56
N SER A 21 18.09 41.44 11.93
CA SER A 21 17.73 41.64 13.34
C SER A 21 17.82 40.34 14.16
N GLU A 22 18.24 40.45 15.43
CA GLU A 22 18.30 39.31 16.35
C GLU A 22 16.92 38.71 16.69
N ALA A 23 15.85 39.49 16.51
CA ALA A 23 14.48 38.96 16.58
C ALA A 23 14.17 38.04 15.40
N ARG A 24 14.60 38.45 14.19
CA ARG A 24 14.40 37.66 12.97
C ARG A 24 15.16 36.34 13.00
N LYS A 25 16.44 36.37 13.39
CA LYS A 25 17.25 35.14 13.52
C LYS A 25 16.63 34.12 14.46
N ARG A 26 16.14 34.56 15.64
CA ARG A 26 15.48 33.67 16.62
C ARG A 26 14.18 33.08 16.09
N ASP A 27 13.38 33.87 15.38
CA ASP A 27 12.13 33.40 14.79
C ASP A 27 12.41 32.45 13.61
N GLU A 28 13.44 32.71 12.80
CA GLU A 28 13.93 31.82 11.72
C GLU A 28 14.40 30.47 12.27
N GLU A 29 15.24 30.44 13.31
CA GLU A 29 15.67 29.21 13.99
C GLU A 29 14.46 28.42 14.55
N THR A 30 13.49 29.14 15.13
CA THR A 30 12.26 28.53 15.66
C THR A 30 11.40 27.95 14.54
N PHE A 31 11.31 28.65 13.41
CA PHE A 31 10.59 28.20 12.22
C PHE A 31 11.24 26.94 11.64
N GLU A 32 12.56 26.93 11.45
CA GLU A 32 13.29 25.78 10.93
C GLU A 32 13.08 24.54 11.81
N LYS A 33 13.21 24.70 13.13
CA LYS A 33 12.99 23.60 14.07
C LYS A 33 11.56 23.05 14.00
N LYS A 34 10.55 23.93 14.03
CA LYS A 34 9.14 23.52 13.93
C LYS A 34 8.81 22.86 12.59
N ASN A 35 9.40 23.35 11.50
CA ASN A 35 9.21 22.77 10.17
C ASN A 35 9.85 21.38 10.07
N MET A 36 11.08 21.23 10.57
CA MET A 36 11.76 19.93 10.62
C MET A 36 11.00 18.90 11.43
N GLU A 37 10.47 19.29 12.60
CA GLU A 37 9.62 18.41 13.41
C GLU A 37 8.37 17.97 12.64
N LEU A 38 7.69 18.90 11.99
CA LEU A 38 6.47 18.62 11.21
C LEU A 38 6.74 17.67 10.03
N GLU A 39 7.82 17.90 9.28
CA GLU A 39 8.25 17.00 8.20
C GLU A 39 8.62 15.62 8.72
N SER A 40 9.33 15.54 9.85
CA SER A 40 9.71 14.27 10.49
C SER A 40 8.47 13.46 10.91
N TYR A 41 7.48 14.12 11.54
CA TYR A 41 6.21 13.49 11.88
C TYR A 41 5.45 13.00 10.65
N ALA A 42 5.41 13.78 9.57
CA ALA A 42 4.75 13.38 8.34
C ALA A 42 5.43 12.14 7.73
N LYS A 43 6.75 12.13 7.62
CA LYS A 43 7.53 10.98 7.11
C LYS A 43 7.35 9.74 7.98
N PHE A 44 7.31 9.90 9.31
CA PHE A 44 7.07 8.78 10.23
C PHE A 44 5.65 8.22 10.09
N ALA A 45 4.64 9.09 9.97
CA ALA A 45 3.26 8.68 9.75
C ALA A 45 3.10 7.92 8.42
N GLU A 46 3.68 8.43 7.34
CA GLU A 46 3.70 7.78 6.04
C GLU A 46 4.36 6.39 6.11
N LYS A 47 5.54 6.29 6.73
CA LYS A 47 6.24 5.01 6.92
C LYS A 47 5.41 4.02 7.72
N ASN A 48 4.71 4.46 8.76
CA ASN A 48 3.85 3.60 9.56
C ASN A 48 2.62 3.13 8.79
N ILE A 49 1.99 4.00 8.01
CA ILE A 49 0.87 3.62 7.13
C ILE A 49 1.36 2.58 6.11
N MET A 50 2.50 2.82 5.48
CA MET A 50 3.09 1.88 4.52
C MET A 50 3.40 0.53 5.15
N LYS A 51 3.94 0.53 6.38
CA LYS A 51 4.18 -0.71 7.14
C LYS A 51 2.87 -1.45 7.43
N LYS A 52 1.86 -0.77 7.94
CA LYS A 52 0.54 -1.37 8.21
C LYS A 52 -0.09 -1.94 6.94
N TYR A 53 0.00 -1.22 5.84
CA TYR A 53 -0.48 -1.67 4.54
C TYR A 53 0.25 -2.94 4.10
N LYS A 54 1.60 -2.97 4.20
CA LYS A 54 2.40 -4.15 3.89
C LYS A 54 2.02 -5.35 4.77
N ASP A 55 1.89 -5.16 6.07
CA ASP A 55 1.57 -6.22 7.02
C ASP A 55 0.15 -6.78 6.74
N TYR A 56 -0.82 -5.88 6.49
CA TYR A 56 -2.19 -6.26 6.11
C TYR A 56 -2.24 -7.01 4.79
N PHE A 57 -1.58 -6.51 3.75
CA PHE A 57 -1.52 -7.14 2.44
C PHE A 57 -0.84 -8.52 2.51
N GLY A 58 0.25 -8.61 3.29
CA GLY A 58 0.94 -9.87 3.53
C GLY A 58 0.02 -10.91 4.21
N GLY A 59 -0.71 -10.49 5.24
CA GLY A 59 -1.70 -11.35 5.91
C GLY A 59 -2.78 -11.86 4.95
N LEU A 60 -3.38 -10.96 4.16
CA LEU A 60 -4.39 -11.32 3.16
C LEU A 60 -3.83 -12.33 2.15
N TYR A 61 -2.62 -12.09 1.64
CA TYR A 61 -1.98 -12.99 0.68
C TYR A 61 -1.71 -14.37 1.29
N THR A 62 -1.25 -14.43 2.54
CA THR A 62 -1.06 -15.70 3.26
C THR A 62 -2.37 -16.46 3.42
N GLU A 63 -3.48 -15.78 3.70
CA GLU A 63 -4.80 -16.42 3.78
C GLU A 63 -5.27 -16.98 2.44
N VAL A 64 -5.06 -16.24 1.35
CA VAL A 64 -5.36 -16.73 -0.01
C VAL A 64 -4.52 -17.98 -0.31
N CYS A 65 -3.21 -17.96 -0.05
CA CYS A 65 -2.35 -19.13 -0.27
C CYS A 65 -2.82 -20.34 0.54
N LYS A 66 -3.24 -20.12 1.79
CA LYS A 66 -3.75 -21.20 2.65
C LYS A 66 -5.06 -21.78 2.12
N GLU A 67 -6.00 -20.95 1.67
CA GLU A 67 -7.25 -21.42 1.07
C GLU A 67 -6.99 -22.22 -0.21
N VAL A 68 -6.07 -21.74 -1.07
CA VAL A 68 -5.64 -22.45 -2.28
C VAL A 68 -5.04 -23.82 -1.92
N GLU A 69 -4.20 -23.89 -0.89
CA GLU A 69 -3.62 -25.14 -0.40
C GLU A 69 -4.69 -26.10 0.16
N ASP A 70 -5.64 -25.59 0.93
CA ASP A 70 -6.74 -26.36 1.50
C ASP A 70 -7.65 -26.95 0.39
N ILE A 71 -7.96 -26.17 -0.65
CA ILE A 71 -8.68 -26.67 -1.84
C ILE A 71 -7.82 -27.70 -2.56
N GLY A 72 -6.53 -27.41 -2.79
CA GLY A 72 -5.59 -28.33 -3.43
C GLY A 72 -5.58 -29.71 -2.79
N LYS A 73 -5.49 -29.76 -1.46
CA LYS A 73 -5.52 -31.01 -0.69
C LYS A 73 -6.88 -31.71 -0.75
N ARG A 74 -7.98 -30.97 -0.64
CA ARG A 74 -9.34 -31.54 -0.60
C ARG A 74 -9.77 -32.12 -1.93
N GLU A 75 -9.50 -31.40 -3.02
CA GLU A 75 -9.85 -31.81 -4.38
C GLU A 75 -8.76 -32.66 -5.04
N GLN A 76 -7.68 -32.94 -4.32
CA GLN A 76 -6.55 -33.78 -4.74
C GLN A 76 -5.82 -33.25 -5.99
N TYR A 77 -5.64 -31.93 -6.07
CA TYR A 77 -4.79 -31.33 -7.09
C TYR A 77 -3.31 -31.53 -6.74
N ASP A 78 -2.55 -32.10 -7.66
CA ASP A 78 -1.09 -32.23 -7.52
C ASP A 78 -0.36 -30.89 -7.75
N LEU A 79 -0.94 -30.00 -8.55
CA LEU A 79 -0.36 -28.72 -8.91
C LEU A 79 -1.43 -27.67 -9.18
N ILE A 80 -1.22 -26.47 -8.62
CA ILE A 80 -2.02 -25.28 -8.90
C ILE A 80 -1.05 -24.22 -9.43
N ILE A 81 -1.38 -23.62 -10.58
CA ILE A 81 -0.54 -22.62 -11.25
C ILE A 81 -1.26 -21.28 -11.22
N LYS A 82 -0.55 -20.23 -10.80
CA LYS A 82 -1.07 -18.87 -10.88
C LYS A 82 -1.23 -18.46 -12.34
N LYS A 83 -2.38 -17.86 -12.66
CA LYS A 83 -2.66 -17.28 -13.96
C LYS A 83 -2.42 -15.77 -13.93
N GLU A 84 -1.63 -15.27 -14.87
CA GLU A 84 -1.50 -13.84 -15.16
C GLU A 84 -2.25 -13.49 -16.46
N GLU A 85 -3.11 -12.48 -16.40
CA GLU A 85 -3.68 -11.81 -17.58
C GLU A 85 -3.04 -10.42 -17.73
N PRO A 86 -1.91 -10.33 -18.45
CA PRO A 86 -1.26 -9.04 -18.66
C PRO A 86 -2.10 -8.16 -19.59
N GLU A 87 -2.34 -6.91 -19.18
CA GLU A 87 -2.87 -5.90 -20.08
C GLU A 87 -1.81 -5.51 -21.12
N LEU A 88 -2.10 -5.79 -22.40
CA LEU A 88 -1.17 -5.60 -23.52
C LEU A 88 -1.22 -4.20 -24.15
N GLN A 89 -2.20 -3.39 -23.76
CA GLN A 89 -2.43 -2.06 -24.34
C GLN A 89 -1.78 -0.92 -23.55
N SER A 90 -1.18 -1.21 -22.39
CA SER A 90 -0.57 -0.22 -21.51
C SER A 90 0.94 -0.50 -21.36
N GLY A 91 1.75 0.53 -21.66
CA GLY A 91 3.18 0.53 -21.40
C GLY A 91 4.09 0.66 -22.63
N GLY A 92 5.37 0.90 -22.37
CA GLY A 92 6.43 0.83 -23.38
C GLY A 92 6.85 -0.61 -23.70
N ILE A 93 7.66 -0.80 -24.75
CA ILE A 93 8.07 -2.13 -25.24
C ILE A 93 8.71 -3.02 -24.15
N SER A 94 9.48 -2.44 -23.23
CA SER A 94 10.13 -3.19 -22.14
C SER A 94 9.12 -3.75 -21.13
N GLU A 95 8.06 -2.99 -20.83
CA GLU A 95 6.99 -3.44 -19.94
C GLU A 95 6.20 -4.58 -20.59
N LEU A 96 5.92 -4.46 -21.89
CA LEU A 96 5.28 -5.51 -22.67
C LEU A 96 6.11 -6.80 -22.68
N GLN A 97 7.42 -6.70 -22.93
CA GLN A 97 8.34 -7.85 -22.90
C GLN A 97 8.37 -8.54 -21.53
N PHE A 98 8.38 -7.76 -20.44
CA PHE A 98 8.30 -8.31 -19.09
C PHE A 98 6.98 -9.05 -18.86
N LYS A 99 5.85 -8.40 -19.18
CA LYS A 99 4.50 -8.97 -19.05
C LYS A 99 4.33 -10.28 -19.83
N VAL A 100 4.87 -10.35 -21.05
CA VAL A 100 4.88 -11.58 -21.86
C VAL A 100 5.80 -12.63 -21.24
N GLY A 101 6.99 -12.23 -20.76
CA GLY A 101 7.97 -13.15 -20.18
C GLY A 101 7.53 -13.83 -18.88
N ILE A 102 6.67 -13.17 -18.09
CA ILE A 102 6.13 -13.74 -16.84
C ILE A 102 4.82 -14.53 -17.04
N LYS A 103 4.24 -14.52 -18.25
CA LYS A 103 2.99 -15.22 -18.52
C LYS A 103 3.24 -16.73 -18.53
N THR A 104 2.83 -17.41 -17.46
CA THR A 104 3.07 -18.85 -17.29
C THR A 104 2.00 -19.70 -17.98
N VAL A 105 0.73 -19.29 -17.87
CA VAL A 105 -0.41 -20.01 -18.44
C VAL A 105 -0.83 -19.34 -19.75
N LEU A 106 -0.69 -20.05 -20.87
CA LEU A 106 -1.12 -19.57 -22.19
C LEU A 106 -2.58 -19.89 -22.48
N TYR A 107 -3.04 -21.05 -22.00
CA TYR A 107 -4.41 -21.55 -22.15
C TYR A 107 -4.78 -22.43 -20.96
N HIS A 108 -6.05 -22.35 -20.55
CA HIS A 108 -6.71 -23.28 -19.64
C HIS A 108 -8.21 -23.26 -19.95
N SER A 109 -8.94 -24.32 -19.57
CA SER A 109 -10.41 -24.25 -19.59
C SER A 109 -10.92 -23.50 -18.35
N GLU A 110 -12.07 -22.84 -18.46
CA GLU A 110 -12.71 -22.19 -17.31
C GLU A 110 -13.12 -23.21 -16.23
N SER A 111 -13.38 -24.46 -16.63
CA SER A 111 -13.77 -25.54 -15.73
C SER A 111 -12.69 -25.93 -14.70
N ILE A 112 -11.43 -25.54 -14.92
CA ILE A 112 -10.33 -25.81 -13.99
C ILE A 112 -9.88 -24.54 -13.25
N ASP A 113 -10.53 -23.40 -13.48
CA ASP A 113 -10.26 -22.18 -12.75
C ASP A 113 -10.97 -22.20 -11.39
N MET A 114 -10.18 -22.23 -10.31
CA MET A 114 -10.67 -22.26 -8.93
C MET A 114 -10.74 -20.87 -8.27
N THR A 115 -10.47 -19.79 -9.01
CA THR A 115 -10.39 -18.43 -8.44
C THR A 115 -11.67 -18.05 -7.71
N ASN A 116 -12.84 -18.29 -8.32
CA ASN A 116 -14.13 -17.99 -7.69
C ASN A 116 -14.39 -18.85 -6.46
N GLN A 117 -13.99 -20.13 -6.48
CA GLN A 117 -14.13 -21.02 -5.33
C GLN A 117 -13.31 -20.52 -4.13
N VAL A 118 -12.09 -20.05 -4.35
CA VAL A 118 -11.24 -19.44 -3.32
C VAL A 118 -11.92 -18.19 -2.74
N ILE A 119 -12.41 -17.30 -3.60
CA ILE A 119 -13.06 -16.05 -3.21
C ILE A 119 -14.31 -16.34 -2.36
N ASP A 120 -15.16 -17.26 -2.79
CA ASP A 120 -16.40 -17.61 -2.08
C ASP A 120 -16.11 -18.20 -0.70
N ASN A 121 -15.12 -19.10 -0.60
CA ASN A 121 -14.74 -19.69 0.68
C ASN A 121 -14.18 -18.65 1.66
N LEU A 122 -13.32 -17.73 1.19
CA LEU A 122 -12.79 -16.65 2.01
C LEU A 122 -13.92 -15.71 2.47
N ASN A 123 -14.76 -15.25 1.54
CA ASN A 123 -15.88 -14.37 1.86
C ASN A 123 -16.84 -14.99 2.88
N LYS A 124 -17.10 -16.30 2.76
CA LYS A 124 -17.90 -17.05 3.72
C LYS A 124 -17.25 -17.08 5.10
N LYS A 125 -15.96 -17.43 5.20
CA LYS A 125 -15.20 -17.41 6.48
C LYS A 125 -15.25 -16.04 7.15
N TYR A 126 -15.08 -14.97 6.38
CA TYR A 126 -15.14 -13.60 6.90
C TYR A 126 -16.55 -13.19 7.35
N SER A 127 -17.58 -13.60 6.61
CA SER A 127 -18.98 -13.34 6.95
C SER A 127 -19.42 -14.08 8.23
N GLU A 128 -18.90 -15.28 8.47
CA GLU A 128 -19.17 -16.07 9.68
C GLU A 128 -18.43 -15.50 10.90
N THR A 129 -17.17 -15.08 10.71
CA THR A 129 -16.36 -14.46 11.76
C THR A 129 -16.89 -13.09 12.17
N GLY A 130 -17.50 -12.34 11.25
CA GLY A 130 -18.14 -11.04 11.50
C GLY A 130 -19.47 -11.11 12.27
N LYS A 131 -20.12 -12.28 12.34
CA LYS A 131 -21.39 -12.48 13.09
C LYS A 131 -21.20 -12.76 14.59
N GLY A 132 -19.95 -12.87 15.05
CA GLY A 132 -19.59 -13.15 16.44
C GLY A 132 -19.06 -11.94 17.23
N LYS A 133 -19.23 -10.71 16.73
CA LYS A 133 -18.92 -9.46 17.44
C LYS A 133 -20.16 -8.61 17.62
#